data_AF-A0A7V2TWN1-F1
#
_entry.id   AF-A0A7V2TWN1-F1
#
_cell.length_a   1.000
_cell.length_b   1.000
_cell.length_c   1.000
_cell.angle_alpha   90.00
_cell.angle_beta   90.00
_cell.angle_gamma   90.00
#
_symmetry.space_group_name_H-M   'P 1'
#
loop_
_entity.id
_entity.type
_entity.pdbx_description
1 polymer ?
#
loop_
_entity_poly.entity_id
_entity_poly.type
_entity_poly.pdbx_seq_one_letter_code
_entity_poly.pdbx_strand_id
1 'polypeptide(L)'
;MEIRKICVLGAGLMGSGIAQVAAEAGYEVAMRDIEDRFVQGGLNYIKKNCERNVAKGKMTPQQADGVLARVKGTVDLAGAVQGAQVVIEAVVENMDLKKQVYRDLDQLSEKDAILASNTSGLSITEIAS
;
A
#
# COMPACT_ATOMS: atom_id res chain seq x y z
N MET A 1 17.73 1.87 -9.74
CA MET A 1 17.11 1.79 -8.40
C MET A 1 16.60 0.37 -8.21
N GLU A 2 16.95 -0.28 -7.09
CA GLU A 2 16.40 -1.60 -6.72
C GLU A 2 15.19 -1.38 -5.82
N ILE A 3 14.04 -1.96 -6.16
CA ILE A 3 12.81 -1.85 -5.36
C ILE A 3 12.78 -3.04 -4.38
N ARG A 4 12.79 -2.73 -3.08
CA ARG A 4 12.70 -3.73 -2.00
C ARG A 4 11.45 -3.52 -1.15
N LYS A 5 11.12 -2.27 -0.85
CA LYS A 5 9.98 -1.87 -0.02
C LYS A 5 9.02 -0.96 -0.79
N ILE A 6 7.74 -1.30 -0.73
CA ILE A 6 6.63 -0.54 -1.30
C ILE A 6 5.75 -0.04 -0.15
N CYS A 7 5.40 1.25 -0.17
CA CYS A 7 4.38 1.80 0.72
C CYS A 7 3.05 1.91 -0.03
N VAL A 8 1.95 1.52 0.61
CA VAL A 8 0.59 1.67 0.08
C VAL A 8 -0.21 2.52 1.07
N LEU A 9 -0.73 3.65 0.60
CA LEU A 9 -1.55 4.55 1.42
C LEU A 9 -3.03 4.30 1.14
N GLY A 10 -3.75 3.89 2.17
CA GLY A 10 -5.10 3.36 2.11
C GLY A 10 -5.08 1.84 2.32
N ALA A 11 -5.85 1.37 3.30
CA ALA A 11 -6.07 -0.04 3.60
C ALA A 11 -7.48 -0.50 3.17
N GLY A 12 -8.17 0.30 2.36
CA GLY A 12 -9.42 -0.08 1.71
C GLY A 12 -9.26 -1.21 0.68
N LEU A 13 -10.28 -1.43 -0.14
CA LEU A 13 -10.30 -2.53 -1.11
C LEU A 13 -9.10 -2.49 -2.08
N MET A 14 -8.88 -1.34 -2.73
CA MET A 14 -7.79 -1.19 -3.70
C MET A 14 -6.42 -1.29 -3.02
N GLY A 15 -6.22 -0.57 -1.92
CA GLY A 15 -4.95 -0.56 -1.20
C GLY A 15 -4.56 -1.95 -0.66
N SER A 16 -5.51 -2.70 -0.09
CA SER A 16 -5.27 -4.08 0.34
C SER A 16 -4.92 -5.00 -0.82
N GLY A 17 -5.59 -4.85 -1.96
CA GLY A 17 -5.28 -5.63 -3.16
C GLY A 17 -3.89 -5.34 -3.71
N ILE A 18 -3.52 -4.05 -3.81
CA ILE A 18 -2.18 -3.62 -4.23
C ILE A 18 -1.11 -4.16 -3.27
N ALA A 19 -1.34 -4.02 -1.96
CA ALA A 19 -0.43 -4.51 -0.93
C ALA A 19 -0.22 -6.03 -1.02
N GLN A 20 -1.29 -6.80 -1.24
CA GLN A 20 -1.18 -8.24 -1.44
C GLN A 20 -0.37 -8.59 -2.68
N VAL A 21 -0.66 -8.00 -3.84
CA VAL A 21 0.02 -8.32 -5.09
C VAL A 21 1.52 -7.96 -4.99
N ALA A 22 1.85 -6.83 -4.37
CA ALA A 22 3.24 -6.46 -4.10
C ALA A 22 3.94 -7.49 -3.20
N ALA A 23 3.29 -7.93 -2.12
CA ALA A 23 3.83 -8.94 -1.22
C ALA A 23 3.97 -10.32 -1.88
N GLU A 24 3.03 -10.72 -2.75
CA GLU A 24 3.11 -11.93 -3.58
C GLU A 24 4.28 -11.88 -4.56
N ALA A 25 4.60 -10.71 -5.10
CA ALA A 25 5.76 -10.47 -5.95
C ALA A 25 7.10 -10.45 -5.19
N GLY A 26 7.07 -10.51 -3.85
CA GLY A 26 8.28 -10.64 -3.02
C GLY A 26 8.73 -9.36 -2.33
N TYR A 27 8.02 -8.24 -2.50
CA TYR A 27 8.38 -6.96 -1.89
C TYR A 27 7.95 -6.89 -0.41
N GLU A 28 8.72 -6.19 0.41
CA GLU A 28 8.23 -5.73 1.72
C GLU A 28 7.18 -4.64 1.51
N VAL A 29 6.10 -4.68 2.26
CA VAL A 29 4.99 -3.73 2.08
C VAL A 29 4.63 -3.06 3.39
N ALA A 30 4.65 -1.73 3.41
CA ALA A 30 4.04 -0.94 4.46
C ALA A 30 2.66 -0.47 3.98
N MET A 31 1.59 -0.96 4.60
CA MET A 31 0.22 -0.51 4.31
C MET A 31 -0.22 0.44 5.42
N ARG A 32 -0.58 1.67 5.06
CA ARG A 32 -0.93 2.71 6.01
C ARG A 32 -2.36 3.19 5.82
N ASP A 33 -3.07 3.45 6.91
CA ASP A 33 -4.35 4.16 6.91
C ASP A 33 -4.42 5.16 8.08
N ILE A 34 -5.48 5.96 8.17
CA ILE A 34 -5.65 7.00 9.19
C ILE A 34 -6.05 6.44 10.57
N GLU A 35 -6.63 5.23 10.60
CA GLU A 35 -7.09 4.59 11.83
C GLU A 35 -6.78 3.09 11.79
N ASP A 36 -6.44 2.52 12.95
CA ASP A 36 -6.06 1.11 13.06
C ASP A 36 -7.18 0.17 12.57
N ARG A 37 -8.46 0.52 12.78
CA ARG A 37 -9.59 -0.28 12.27
C ARG A 37 -9.55 -0.50 10.76
N PHE A 38 -9.09 0.48 9.98
CA PHE A 38 -8.95 0.34 8.52
C PHE A 38 -7.75 -0.53 8.18
N VAL A 39 -6.62 -0.32 8.87
CA VAL A 39 -5.42 -1.14 8.72
C VAL A 39 -5.73 -2.62 9.00
N GLN A 40 -6.35 -2.93 10.13
CA GLN A 40 -6.76 -4.29 10.49
C GLN A 40 -7.78 -4.85 9.49
N GLY A 41 -8.70 -4.02 8.99
CA GLY A 41 -9.63 -4.38 7.92
C GLY A 41 -8.89 -4.86 6.67
N GLY A 42 -7.89 -4.11 6.23
CA GLY A 42 -7.09 -4.46 5.06
C GLY A 42 -6.22 -5.71 5.26
N LEU A 43 -5.54 -5.83 6.41
CA LEU A 43 -4.77 -7.03 6.74
C LEU A 43 -5.64 -8.29 6.76
N ASN A 44 -6.84 -8.18 7.34
CA ASN A 44 -7.83 -9.26 7.33
C ASN A 44 -8.34 -9.59 5.92
N TYR A 45 -8.50 -8.59 5.06
CA TYR A 45 -8.87 -8.80 3.66
C TYR A 45 -7.81 -9.63 2.93
N ILE A 46 -6.54 -9.25 3.07
CA ILE A 46 -5.39 -9.95 2.47
C ILE A 46 -5.35 -11.40 2.97
N LYS A 47 -5.44 -11.60 4.29
CA LYS A 47 -5.48 -12.94 4.91
C LYS A 47 -6.58 -13.82 4.33
N LYS A 48 -7.82 -13.34 4.29
CA LYS A 48 -8.95 -14.09 3.72
C LYS A 48 -8.75 -14.40 2.25
N ASN A 49 -8.11 -13.50 1.50
CA ASN A 49 -7.84 -13.74 0.09
C ASN A 49 -6.77 -14.83 -0.12
N CYS A 50 -5.69 -14.80 0.66
CA CYS A 50 -4.68 -15.85 0.66
C CYS A 50 -5.28 -17.22 1.06
N GLU A 51 -6.06 -17.28 2.14
CA GLU A 51 -6.78 -18.49 2.56
C GLU A 51 -7.66 -19.07 1.45
N ARG A 52 -8.40 -18.19 0.74
CA ARG A 52 -9.22 -18.58 -0.41
C ARG A 52 -8.38 -19.07 -1.59
N ASN A 53 -7.21 -18.50 -1.84
CA ASN A 53 -6.31 -18.96 -2.90
C ASN A 53 -5.71 -20.33 -2.55
N VAL A 54 -5.40 -20.56 -1.27
CA VAL A 54 -4.96 -21.88 -0.77
C VAL A 54 -6.06 -22.92 -0.92
N ALA A 55 -7.29 -22.61 -0.50
CA ALA A 55 -8.43 -23.52 -0.65
C ALA A 55 -8.73 -23.88 -2.12
N LYS A 56 -8.40 -22.98 -3.05
CA LYS A 56 -8.55 -23.20 -4.50
C LYS A 56 -7.32 -23.87 -5.15
N GLY A 57 -6.29 -24.22 -4.38
CA GLY A 57 -5.04 -24.81 -4.90
C GLY A 57 -4.20 -23.86 -5.75
N LYS A 58 -4.45 -22.54 -5.69
CA LYS A 58 -3.70 -21.51 -6.45
C LYS A 58 -2.45 -21.03 -5.72
N MET A 59 -2.34 -21.33 -4.43
CA MET A 59 -1.27 -20.91 -3.54
C MET A 59 -1.05 -22.00 -2.49
N THR A 60 0.17 -22.19 -2.03
CA THR A 60 0.48 -23.08 -0.90
C THR A 60 0.33 -22.34 0.45
N PRO A 61 0.08 -23.03 1.57
CA PRO A 61 0.06 -22.41 2.89
C PRO A 61 1.34 -21.61 3.20
N GLN A 62 2.50 -22.14 2.83
CA GLN A 62 3.80 -21.49 3.05
C GLN A 62 3.96 -20.20 2.24
N GLN A 63 3.43 -20.16 1.01
CA GLN A 63 3.39 -18.93 0.22
C GLN A 63 2.45 -17.90 0.86
N ALA A 64 1.29 -18.32 1.35
CA ALA A 64 0.35 -17.44 2.04
C ALA A 64 0.98 -16.81 3.30
N ASP A 65 1.65 -17.62 4.12
CA ASP A 65 2.37 -17.13 5.31
C ASP A 65 3.48 -16.13 4.93
N GLY A 66 4.21 -16.40 3.84
CA GLY A 66 5.22 -15.50 3.31
C GLY A 66 4.65 -14.15 2.85
N VAL A 67 3.49 -14.15 2.19
CA VAL A 67 2.77 -12.92 1.80
C VAL A 67 2.38 -12.11 3.03
N LEU A 68 1.75 -12.76 4.01
CA LEU A 68 1.29 -12.10 5.24
C LEU A 68 2.45 -11.55 6.07
N ALA A 69 3.60 -12.25 6.09
CA ALA A 69 4.78 -11.79 6.81
C ALA A 69 5.37 -10.50 6.24
N ARG A 70 5.25 -10.28 4.92
CA ARG A 70 5.78 -9.10 4.20
C ARG A 70 4.92 -7.85 4.34
N VAL A 71 3.63 -7.98 4.65
CA VAL A 71 2.73 -6.83 4.80
C VAL A 71 2.70 -6.36 6.26
N LYS A 72 3.12 -5.12 6.50
CA LYS A 72 3.06 -4.46 7.80
C LYS A 72 2.08 -3.31 7.76
N GLY A 73 1.07 -3.37 8.64
CA GLY A 73 0.10 -2.31 8.83
C GLY A 73 0.59 -1.23 9.79
N THR A 74 0.29 0.04 9.53
CA THR A 74 0.58 1.15 10.47
C THR A 74 -0.40 2.31 10.29
N VAL A 75 -0.50 3.19 11.29
CA VAL A 75 -1.17 4.49 11.16
C VAL A 75 -0.18 5.66 10.99
N ASP A 76 1.09 5.42 11.30
CA ASP A 76 2.17 6.39 11.18
C ASP A 76 2.63 6.52 9.73
N LEU A 77 2.44 7.71 9.15
CA LEU A 77 2.83 8.01 7.77
C LEU A 77 4.36 8.03 7.61
N ALA A 78 5.10 8.62 8.55
CA ALA A 78 6.55 8.77 8.43
C ALA A 78 7.25 7.40 8.45
N GLY A 79 6.88 6.53 9.41
CA GLY A 79 7.38 5.16 9.45
C GLY A 79 6.95 4.29 8.27
N ALA A 80 5.77 4.55 7.68
CA ALA A 80 5.31 3.83 6.51
C ALA A 80 6.19 4.08 5.28
N VAL A 81 6.53 5.35 5.03
CA VAL A 81 7.30 5.76 3.83
C VAL A 81 8.81 5.61 4.01
N GLN A 82 9.29 5.51 5.25
CA GLN A 82 10.72 5.36 5.53
C GLN A 82 11.34 4.18 4.78
N GLY A 83 12.33 4.47 3.93
CA GLY A 83 13.05 3.48 3.13
C GLY A 83 12.20 2.78 2.06
N ALA A 84 11.00 3.29 1.72
CA ALA A 84 10.21 2.81 0.59
C ALA A 84 10.72 3.43 -0.72
N GLN A 85 10.92 2.61 -1.76
CA GLN A 85 11.34 3.09 -3.08
C GLN A 85 10.14 3.49 -3.95
N VAL A 86 8.96 2.94 -3.65
CA VAL A 86 7.71 3.26 -4.33
C VAL A 86 6.63 3.50 -3.28
N VAL A 87 5.90 4.59 -3.41
CA VAL A 87 4.70 4.89 -2.61
C VAL A 87 3.51 4.94 -3.55
N ILE A 88 2.49 4.12 -3.28
CA ILE A 88 1.26 4.04 -4.06
C ILE A 88 0.11 4.59 -3.22
N GLU A 89 -0.44 5.72 -3.65
CA GLU A 89 -1.58 6.37 -3.03
C GLU A 89 -2.89 5.75 -3.54
N ALA A 90 -3.71 5.23 -2.63
CA ALA A 90 -5.03 4.65 -2.87
C ALA A 90 -6.05 5.12 -1.81
N VAL A 91 -6.00 6.41 -1.46
CA VAL A 91 -6.96 7.10 -0.60
C VAL A 91 -8.21 7.51 -1.37
N VAL A 92 -9.17 8.11 -0.66
CA VAL A 92 -10.46 8.58 -1.22
C VAL A 92 -10.25 9.49 -2.44
N GLU A 93 -11.12 9.34 -3.43
CA GLU A 93 -11.08 10.08 -4.70
C GLU A 93 -11.52 11.55 -4.52
N ASN A 94 -10.68 12.34 -3.85
CA ASN A 94 -10.86 13.74 -3.56
C ASN A 94 -9.56 14.51 -3.85
N MET A 95 -9.63 15.54 -4.69
CA MET A 95 -8.45 16.28 -5.16
C MET A 95 -7.68 16.94 -4.03
N ASP A 96 -8.37 17.63 -3.11
CA ASP A 96 -7.73 18.36 -2.01
C ASP A 96 -7.02 17.39 -1.06
N LEU A 97 -7.66 16.26 -0.74
CA LEU A 97 -7.06 15.22 0.08
C LEU A 97 -5.82 14.63 -0.59
N LYS A 98 -5.88 14.29 -1.88
CA LYS A 98 -4.71 13.75 -2.58
C LYS A 98 -3.58 14.76 -2.63
N LYS A 99 -3.84 16.02 -2.99
CA LYS A 99 -2.84 17.09 -2.93
C LYS A 99 -2.20 17.20 -1.55
N GLN A 100 -2.99 17.13 -0.48
CA GLN A 100 -2.44 17.13 0.88
C GLN A 100 -1.53 15.93 1.14
N VAL A 101 -1.96 14.73 0.77
CA VAL A 101 -1.14 13.51 0.91
C VAL A 101 0.17 13.65 0.14
N TYR A 102 0.16 14.16 -1.09
CA TYR A 102 1.37 14.34 -1.89
C TYR A 102 2.32 15.41 -1.34
N ARG A 103 1.81 16.47 -0.70
CA ARG A 103 2.66 17.43 0.04
C ARG A 103 3.34 16.78 1.24
N ASP A 104 2.61 15.95 1.98
CA ASP A 104 3.19 15.23 3.11
C ASP A 104 4.25 14.22 2.62
N LEU A 105 3.99 13.56 1.48
CA LEU A 105 4.93 12.64 0.84
C LEU A 105 6.19 13.32 0.32
N ASP A 106 6.09 14.51 -0.28
CA ASP A 106 7.24 15.29 -0.75
C ASP A 106 8.21 15.62 0.40
N GLN A 107 7.69 15.81 1.62
CA GLN A 107 8.50 16.10 2.81
C GLN A 107 9.09 14.85 3.47
N LEU A 108 8.37 13.73 3.44
CA LEU A 108 8.70 12.53 4.23
C LEU A 108 9.40 11.43 3.43
N SER A 109 9.22 11.40 2.11
CA SER A 109 9.76 10.33 1.27
C SER A 109 11.23 10.56 0.94
N GLU A 110 11.93 9.48 0.62
CA GLU A 110 13.28 9.58 0.06
C GLU A 110 13.25 10.38 -1.26
N LYS A 111 14.29 11.17 -1.52
CA LYS A 111 14.37 12.08 -2.68
C LYS A 111 14.12 11.39 -4.03
N ASP A 112 14.54 10.14 -4.15
CA ASP A 112 14.42 9.37 -5.39
C ASP A 112 13.20 8.42 -5.38
N ALA A 113 12.38 8.43 -4.34
CA ALA A 113 11.21 7.57 -4.26
C ALA A 113 10.18 7.90 -5.36
N ILE A 114 9.62 6.87 -5.98
CA ILE A 114 8.55 7.03 -6.96
C ILE A 114 7.23 7.19 -6.22
N LEU A 115 6.55 8.32 -6.42
CA LEU A 115 5.21 8.56 -5.91
C LEU A 115 4.17 8.32 -7.02
N ALA A 116 3.21 7.44 -6.79
CA ALA A 116 2.22 7.02 -7.79
C ALA A 116 0.80 7.06 -7.21
N SER A 117 -0.19 7.49 -8.01
CA SER A 117 -1.60 7.53 -7.61
C SER A 117 -2.40 6.43 -8.30
N ASN A 118 -3.27 5.77 -7.55
CA ASN A 118 -4.30 4.86 -8.05
C ASN A 118 -5.63 5.61 -8.37
N THR A 119 -5.57 6.90 -8.69
CA THR A 119 -6.74 7.65 -9.15
C THR A 119 -7.27 7.12 -10.49
N SER A 120 -8.60 7.19 -10.69
CA SER A 120 -9.26 6.83 -11.95
C SER A 120 -9.89 8.02 -12.66
N GLY A 121 -10.11 9.14 -11.95
CA GLY A 121 -10.83 10.30 -12.50
C GLY A 121 -10.15 11.65 -12.30
N LEU A 122 -9.05 11.73 -11.55
CA LEU A 122 -8.37 12.99 -11.26
C LEU A 122 -7.10 13.15 -12.10
N SER A 123 -6.80 14.38 -12.50
CA SER A 123 -5.60 14.70 -13.26
C SER A 123 -4.35 14.49 -12.42
N ILE A 124 -3.41 13.65 -12.88
CA ILE A 124 -2.11 13.46 -12.24
C ILE A 124 -1.33 14.78 -12.19
N THR A 125 -1.37 15.57 -13.26
CA THR A 125 -0.72 16.90 -13.31
C THR A 125 -1.27 17.84 -12.25
N GLU A 126 -2.57 17.76 -11.98
CA GLU A 126 -3.18 18.58 -10.93
C GLU A 126 -2.86 18.05 -9.54
N ILE A 127 -2.83 16.73 -9.32
CA ILE A 127 -2.41 16.16 -8.03
C ILE A 127 -0.97 16.57 -7.69
N ALA A 128 -0.09 16.63 -8.70
CA ALA A 128 1.32 16.95 -8.56
C ALA A 128 1.64 18.46 -8.54
N SER A 129 0.64 19.34 -8.57
CA SER A 129 0.81 20.81 -8.60
C SER A 129 0.96 21.44 -7.22
#